data_AF-A0A1U7CRE6-F1
#
_entry.id   AF-A0A1U7CRE6-F1
#
_cell.length_a   1.000
_cell.length_b   1.000
_cell.length_c   1.000
_cell.angle_alpha   90.00
_cell.angle_beta   90.00
_cell.angle_gamma   90.00
#
_symmetry.space_group_name_H-M   'P 1'
#
loop_
_entity.id
_entity.type
_entity.pdbx_description
1 polymer ?
#
loop_
_entity_poly.entity_id
_entity_poly.type
_entity_poly.pdbx_seq_one_letter_code
_entity_poly.pdbx_strand_id
1 'polypeptide(L)'
;MSRFAPPPLRASWALPALVSTVLGLFPCTLRADDRLKELQTEYASTPGEKQSRVYHFGSQGPGDVFSNHGSHSNRQVPVYVFGKKADLGLVTGANSSYRDSEKLKKIYGFLPDNTVNPDAEYGDQSDLYRVMNDAVAKGVKHVFIVWFDGLDWPTTQAAAIVKTNKVFTEGKGSGLVFQDYQAEGTAQYGYVVTSPTHDKSVIDVDAQRVTIPAGSLGGGYDVQIAGPNPWTHGPLGMKAPGYFKGQSGHDKDREGIAAVGRKRHAYTDSSQSAAEIASGVKAYNGGVNVDDDSRLISTLFHQLQADGWKAGTVTSVPFCHASPAGMYAQNVDRDDYQDLARCMFGLPGIVQEARQAPLLPGLDVVIGTGYGIKMEPQHVKRQGKNSVADHLFLADADRAAIDAKNGGKYLVAETNIGTNGGEALQKAAAEAASKGLRLFGWYGTEKIDHLPFRTADGRFDPSPNPARLGKPPVAESYTPAEIDSQPTLAQMTDAALAVLAKPDQKFILFVESGDVDFALHANNLDNAVGAVYSGEDAIKRIIHWVETQSNWDDTMLLVSSDHGHYMVLDDPQGLLAPAK
;
A
#
# COMPACT_ATOMS: atom_id res chain seq x y z
N MET A 1 63.86 -61.30 -31.31
CA MET A 1 63.54 -62.69 -31.70
C MET A 1 62.03 -62.90 -31.58
N SER A 2 61.39 -63.36 -32.66
CA SER A 2 60.10 -64.10 -32.74
C SER A 2 58.83 -63.47 -32.10
N ARG A 3 57.89 -62.89 -32.88
CA ARG A 3 56.66 -63.50 -33.48
C ARG A 3 55.69 -64.05 -32.39
N PHE A 4 54.43 -63.61 -32.25
CA PHE A 4 53.27 -63.95 -33.09
C PHE A 4 52.01 -63.09 -32.76
N ALA A 5 51.15 -62.87 -33.75
CA ALA A 5 49.68 -62.66 -33.70
C ALA A 5 49.04 -63.69 -34.68
N PRO A 6 47.70 -63.91 -34.88
CA PRO A 6 46.43 -63.29 -34.38
C PRO A 6 45.30 -64.36 -34.06
N PRO A 7 43.99 -64.28 -34.44
CA PRO A 7 42.77 -63.59 -33.91
C PRO A 7 41.60 -64.59 -33.52
N PRO A 8 40.28 -64.32 -33.76
CA PRO A 8 39.25 -63.52 -33.05
C PRO A 8 38.04 -64.37 -32.52
N LEU A 9 37.00 -63.78 -31.88
CA LEU A 9 35.58 -64.17 -32.07
C LEU A 9 34.55 -63.18 -31.47
N ARG A 10 33.44 -63.09 -32.20
CA ARG A 10 32.25 -62.23 -32.21
C ARG A 10 31.50 -62.01 -30.88
N ALA A 11 30.86 -60.83 -30.73
CA ALA A 11 29.50 -60.74 -30.19
C ALA A 11 28.72 -59.51 -30.76
N SER A 12 27.63 -59.88 -31.43
CA SER A 12 26.34 -59.22 -31.73
C SER A 12 26.04 -57.76 -31.33
N TRP A 13 25.36 -57.12 -32.28
CA TRP A 13 24.69 -55.83 -32.23
C TRP A 13 23.39 -55.87 -31.41
N ALA A 14 23.12 -54.81 -30.67
CA ALA A 14 21.77 -54.41 -30.23
C ALA A 14 21.68 -52.87 -30.23
N LEU A 15 20.56 -52.35 -30.73
CA LEU A 15 20.26 -50.94 -31.00
C LEU A 15 20.35 -50.02 -29.76
N PRO A 16 20.61 -48.70 -29.93
CA PRO A 16 20.52 -47.74 -28.84
C PRO A 16 19.05 -47.40 -28.57
N ALA A 17 18.61 -47.57 -27.31
CA ALA A 17 17.37 -46.99 -26.83
C ALA A 17 17.57 -45.48 -26.63
N LEU A 18 16.73 -44.69 -27.30
CA LEU A 18 16.58 -43.25 -27.06
C LEU A 18 16.26 -43.02 -25.57
N VAL A 19 17.19 -42.41 -24.84
CA VAL A 19 16.88 -41.81 -23.55
C VAL A 19 16.22 -40.45 -23.83
N SER A 20 14.90 -40.42 -23.83
CA SER A 20 14.15 -39.16 -23.75
C SER A 20 14.38 -38.56 -22.37
N THR A 21 15.10 -37.44 -22.30
CA THR A 21 15.19 -36.61 -21.12
C THR A 21 13.83 -35.94 -20.91
N VAL A 22 12.98 -36.55 -20.08
CA VAL A 22 11.78 -35.90 -19.57
C VAL A 22 12.26 -34.84 -18.58
N LEU A 23 12.17 -33.56 -18.96
CA LEU A 23 12.18 -32.47 -18.01
C LEU A 23 11.05 -32.73 -17.01
N GLY A 24 11.42 -33.03 -15.77
CA GLY A 24 10.48 -33.12 -14.66
C GLY A 24 9.85 -31.75 -14.44
N LEU A 25 8.65 -31.54 -14.99
CA LEU A 25 7.66 -30.66 -14.41
C LEU A 25 7.39 -31.23 -13.01
N PHE A 26 7.90 -30.58 -11.96
CA PHE A 26 7.35 -30.82 -10.63
C PHE A 26 5.89 -30.35 -10.68
N PRO A 27 4.88 -31.25 -10.56
CA PRO A 27 3.55 -30.77 -10.26
C PRO A 27 3.65 -30.10 -8.90
N CYS A 28 3.35 -28.81 -8.83
CA CYS A 28 3.00 -28.17 -7.57
C CYS A 28 1.86 -29.00 -6.99
N THR A 29 2.15 -29.87 -6.02
CA THR A 29 1.11 -30.62 -5.33
C THR A 29 0.36 -29.61 -4.47
N LEU A 30 -0.68 -29.00 -5.07
CA LEU A 30 -1.73 -28.28 -4.35
C LEU A 30 -2.21 -29.22 -3.24
N ARG A 31 -1.95 -28.81 -2.00
CA ARG A 31 -2.48 -29.49 -0.83
C ARG A 31 -3.93 -29.06 -0.71
N ALA A 32 -4.84 -30.00 -0.49
CA ALA A 32 -6.29 -29.83 -0.43
C ALA A 32 -6.83 -28.93 0.72
N ASP A 33 -6.02 -28.00 1.22
CA ASP A 33 -6.27 -27.18 2.41
C ASP A 33 -6.15 -25.66 2.15
N ASP A 34 -5.69 -25.19 0.99
CA ASP A 34 -5.54 -23.75 0.65
C ASP A 34 -6.51 -23.32 -0.45
N ARG A 35 -7.77 -23.12 -0.04
CA ARG A 35 -8.88 -22.84 -0.94
C ARG A 35 -8.67 -21.57 -1.77
N LEU A 36 -8.12 -20.50 -1.18
CA LEU A 36 -7.96 -19.23 -1.89
C LEU A 36 -6.90 -19.36 -2.99
N LYS A 37 -5.78 -20.03 -2.71
CA LYS A 37 -4.74 -20.29 -3.70
C LYS A 37 -5.20 -21.19 -4.85
N GLU A 38 -6.00 -22.22 -4.54
CA GLU A 38 -6.65 -23.06 -5.55
C GLU A 38 -7.49 -22.21 -6.50
N LEU A 39 -8.40 -21.39 -5.95
CA LEU A 39 -9.26 -20.49 -6.71
C LEU A 39 -8.45 -19.50 -7.56
N GLN A 40 -7.47 -18.84 -6.95
CA GLN A 40 -6.63 -17.85 -7.65
C GLN A 40 -5.85 -18.49 -8.81
N THR A 41 -5.30 -19.70 -8.60
CA THR A 41 -4.56 -20.43 -9.65
C THR A 41 -5.47 -20.82 -10.82
N GLU A 42 -6.69 -21.30 -10.51
CA GLU A 42 -7.70 -21.62 -11.52
C GLU A 42 -8.11 -20.39 -12.33
N TYR A 43 -8.43 -19.29 -11.64
CA TYR A 43 -8.92 -18.05 -12.27
C TYR A 43 -7.84 -17.36 -13.09
N ALA A 44 -6.59 -17.40 -12.63
CA ALA A 44 -5.45 -16.87 -13.36
C ALA A 44 -5.16 -17.61 -14.67
N SER A 45 -5.57 -18.88 -14.77
CA SER A 45 -5.38 -19.72 -15.96
C SER A 45 -6.47 -19.52 -17.01
N THR A 46 -7.66 -19.06 -16.60
CA THR A 46 -8.85 -18.88 -17.45
C THR A 46 -9.41 -17.44 -17.40
N PRO A 47 -8.58 -16.37 -17.42
CA PRO A 47 -9.07 -15.03 -17.05
C PRO A 47 -10.05 -14.43 -18.06
N GLY A 48 -9.96 -14.84 -19.33
CA GLY A 48 -10.85 -14.39 -20.41
C GLY A 48 -12.10 -15.27 -20.61
N GLU A 49 -12.24 -16.36 -19.86
CA GLU A 49 -13.40 -17.26 -19.98
C GLU A 49 -14.58 -16.74 -19.15
N LYS A 50 -15.78 -16.80 -19.73
CA LYS A 50 -17.03 -16.45 -19.03
C LYS A 50 -17.50 -17.62 -18.19
N GLN A 51 -17.44 -17.48 -16.88
CA GLN A 51 -17.86 -18.51 -15.93
C GLN A 51 -18.15 -17.91 -14.56
N SER A 52 -18.97 -18.61 -13.78
CA SER A 52 -19.21 -18.24 -12.38
C SER A 52 -17.94 -18.40 -11.56
N ARG A 53 -17.63 -17.39 -10.75
CA ARG A 53 -16.48 -17.38 -9.84
C ARG A 53 -16.95 -16.93 -8.46
N VAL A 54 -16.13 -17.23 -7.46
CA VAL A 54 -16.31 -16.79 -6.08
C VAL A 54 -16.10 -15.27 -5.99
N TYR A 55 -15.15 -14.75 -6.76
CA TYR A 55 -14.84 -13.33 -6.86
C TYR A 55 -14.32 -12.97 -8.25
N HIS A 56 -14.40 -11.67 -8.59
CA HIS A 56 -13.86 -11.09 -9.82
C HIS A 56 -13.36 -9.66 -9.59
N PHE A 57 -12.72 -9.07 -10.60
CA PHE A 57 -12.29 -7.67 -10.59
C PHE A 57 -12.99 -6.87 -11.69
N GLY A 58 -13.77 -5.85 -11.32
CA GLY A 58 -14.39 -4.91 -12.25
C GLY A 58 -15.92 -4.90 -12.27
N SER A 59 -16.49 -4.37 -13.37
CA SER A 59 -17.92 -4.04 -13.50
C SER A 59 -18.79 -5.10 -14.19
N GLN A 60 -18.19 -6.21 -14.64
CA GLN A 60 -18.82 -7.20 -15.51
C GLN A 60 -19.90 -8.06 -14.83
N GLY A 61 -19.90 -8.13 -13.50
CA GLY A 61 -20.85 -8.91 -12.72
C GLY A 61 -20.60 -10.42 -12.75
N PRO A 62 -21.38 -11.19 -11.98
CA PRO A 62 -21.19 -12.64 -11.85
C PRO A 62 -21.34 -13.38 -13.19
N GLY A 63 -20.49 -14.39 -13.42
CA GLY A 63 -20.59 -15.28 -14.59
C GLY A 63 -19.85 -14.79 -15.85
N ASP A 64 -19.19 -13.64 -15.81
CA ASP A 64 -18.42 -13.10 -16.94
C ASP A 64 -16.90 -13.37 -16.75
N VAL A 65 -16.02 -12.59 -17.40
CA VAL A 65 -14.56 -12.72 -17.31
C VAL A 65 -14.02 -12.43 -15.90
N PHE A 66 -12.84 -12.97 -15.57
CA PHE A 66 -12.26 -12.81 -14.22
C PHE A 66 -11.92 -11.36 -13.89
N SER A 67 -11.45 -10.60 -14.88
CA SER A 67 -11.12 -9.20 -14.71
C SER A 67 -11.47 -8.36 -15.94
N ASN A 68 -12.08 -7.19 -15.72
CA ASN A 68 -12.18 -6.11 -16.71
C ASN A 68 -11.61 -4.77 -16.20
N HIS A 69 -10.96 -4.80 -15.03
CA HIS A 69 -10.41 -3.65 -14.31
C HIS A 69 -9.21 -4.11 -13.47
N GLY A 70 -8.23 -3.24 -13.27
CA GLY A 70 -7.01 -3.56 -12.50
C GLY A 70 -6.37 -2.31 -11.93
N SER A 71 -7.20 -1.37 -11.47
CA SER A 71 -6.77 -0.11 -10.87
C SER A 71 -7.73 0.25 -9.73
N HIS A 72 -7.55 1.42 -9.13
CA HIS A 72 -8.29 1.80 -7.96
C HIS A 72 -9.77 2.05 -8.31
N SER A 73 -10.56 2.29 -7.28
CA SER A 73 -12.00 2.41 -7.38
C SER A 73 -12.57 3.51 -6.50
N ASN A 74 -13.70 4.07 -6.93
CA ASN A 74 -14.47 5.05 -6.16
C ASN A 74 -15.30 4.39 -5.05
N ARG A 75 -14.62 3.73 -4.11
CA ARG A 75 -15.23 3.10 -2.94
C ARG A 75 -14.82 3.84 -1.67
N GLN A 76 -15.70 3.76 -0.67
CA GLN A 76 -15.32 4.13 0.68
C GLN A 76 -14.39 3.06 1.24
N VAL A 77 -13.42 3.48 2.05
CA VAL A 77 -12.50 2.57 2.76
C VAL A 77 -12.81 2.55 4.26
N PRO A 78 -12.61 1.41 4.94
CA PRO A 78 -12.81 1.34 6.38
C PRO A 78 -11.73 2.12 7.15
N VAL A 79 -12.11 2.66 8.31
CA VAL A 79 -11.19 3.27 9.28
C VAL A 79 -11.48 2.74 10.68
N TYR A 80 -10.41 2.37 11.39
CA TYR A 80 -10.44 1.91 12.77
C TYR A 80 -9.55 2.84 13.60
N VAL A 81 -10.05 3.33 14.73
CA VAL A 81 -9.33 4.26 15.59
C VAL A 81 -9.32 3.74 17.02
N PHE A 82 -8.17 3.82 17.68
CA PHE A 82 -7.97 3.36 19.05
C PHE A 82 -7.28 4.46 19.88
N GLY A 83 -7.59 4.51 21.18
CA GLY A 83 -7.03 5.47 22.13
C GLY A 83 -8.10 6.37 22.74
N LYS A 84 -7.99 6.65 24.05
CA LYS A 84 -9.03 7.36 24.82
C LYS A 84 -9.24 8.81 24.39
N LYS A 85 -8.22 9.41 23.77
CA LYS A 85 -8.23 10.82 23.32
C LYS A 85 -8.53 10.98 21.83
N ALA A 86 -8.64 9.89 21.09
CA ALA A 86 -9.01 9.92 19.68
C ALA A 86 -10.53 9.93 19.52
N ASP A 87 -11.04 10.71 18.56
CA ASP A 87 -12.48 10.86 18.33
C ASP A 87 -12.80 10.93 16.83
N LEU A 88 -13.19 9.79 16.26
CA LEU A 88 -13.62 9.67 14.88
C LEU A 88 -14.97 10.38 14.63
N GLY A 89 -15.78 10.59 15.68
CA GLY A 89 -17.03 11.33 15.62
C GLY A 89 -16.86 12.80 15.22
N LEU A 90 -15.64 13.36 15.31
CA LEU A 90 -15.33 14.71 14.84
C LEU A 90 -15.53 14.93 13.34
N VAL A 91 -15.52 13.84 12.56
CA VAL A 91 -15.47 13.87 11.09
C VAL A 91 -16.47 12.95 10.41
N THR A 92 -17.20 12.14 11.19
CA THR A 92 -18.21 11.20 10.71
C THR A 92 -19.61 11.57 11.23
N GLY A 93 -20.64 10.85 10.78
CA GLY A 93 -22.02 11.09 11.22
C GLY A 93 -22.48 12.53 11.00
N ALA A 94 -23.09 13.13 12.03
CA ALA A 94 -23.55 14.52 11.98
C ALA A 94 -22.45 15.56 11.70
N ASN A 95 -21.18 15.22 11.93
CA ASN A 95 -20.04 16.11 11.71
C ASN A 95 -19.40 15.95 10.32
N SER A 96 -19.89 15.02 9.50
CA SER A 96 -19.40 14.77 8.15
C SER A 96 -19.38 16.02 7.28
N SER A 97 -18.27 16.22 6.56
CA SER A 97 -18.15 17.29 5.57
C SER A 97 -19.07 17.09 4.37
N TYR A 98 -19.47 15.86 4.05
CA TYR A 98 -20.38 15.56 2.93
C TYR A 98 -21.81 16.04 3.15
N ARG A 99 -22.19 16.41 4.38
CA ARG A 99 -23.50 17.01 4.67
C ARG A 99 -23.62 18.49 4.28
N ASP A 100 -22.50 19.16 4.00
CA ASP A 100 -22.45 20.61 3.85
C ASP A 100 -21.70 21.01 2.57
N SER A 101 -22.39 21.73 1.68
CA SER A 101 -21.81 22.17 0.41
C SER A 101 -20.64 23.14 0.57
N GLU A 102 -20.63 23.98 1.61
CA GLU A 102 -19.54 24.93 1.83
C GLU A 102 -18.30 24.23 2.40
N LYS A 103 -18.48 23.19 3.23
CA LYS A 103 -17.36 22.33 3.66
C LYS A 103 -16.75 21.60 2.47
N LEU A 104 -17.57 21.01 1.59
CA LEU A 104 -17.07 20.36 0.37
C LEU A 104 -16.34 21.34 -0.54
N LYS A 105 -16.87 22.55 -0.77
CA LYS A 105 -16.17 23.60 -1.53
C LYS A 105 -14.82 23.97 -0.91
N LYS A 106 -14.73 24.00 0.42
CA LYS A 106 -13.48 24.29 1.12
C LYS A 106 -12.44 23.17 0.94
N ILE A 107 -12.87 21.91 0.96
CA ILE A 107 -11.97 20.75 0.81
C ILE A 107 -11.52 20.58 -0.65
N TYR A 108 -12.45 20.69 -1.61
CA TYR A 108 -12.17 20.41 -3.02
C TYR A 108 -11.74 21.65 -3.83
N GLY A 109 -11.95 22.86 -3.32
CA GLY A 109 -11.81 24.11 -4.10
C GLY A 109 -12.98 24.39 -5.05
N PHE A 110 -13.89 23.43 -5.24
CA PHE A 110 -15.13 23.53 -5.99
C PHE A 110 -16.21 22.67 -5.32
N LEU A 111 -17.47 22.81 -5.70
CA LEU A 111 -18.52 21.89 -5.23
C LEU A 111 -18.59 20.69 -6.16
N PRO A 112 -18.21 19.47 -5.73
CA PRO A 112 -18.32 18.30 -6.58
C PRO A 112 -19.77 17.97 -6.92
N ASP A 113 -20.02 17.64 -8.18
CA ASP A 113 -21.35 17.24 -8.63
C ASP A 113 -21.84 16.02 -7.85
N ASN A 114 -23.16 15.92 -7.63
CA ASN A 114 -23.79 14.71 -7.07
C ASN A 114 -23.24 14.23 -5.71
N THR A 115 -22.50 15.06 -4.97
CA THR A 115 -21.71 14.63 -3.80
C THR A 115 -22.28 15.05 -2.45
N VAL A 116 -23.01 16.17 -2.36
CA VAL A 116 -23.66 16.58 -1.10
C VAL A 116 -24.69 15.52 -0.69
N ASN A 117 -24.54 15.00 0.52
CA ASN A 117 -25.41 14.00 1.12
C ASN A 117 -25.74 14.41 2.56
N PRO A 118 -26.94 14.97 2.81
CA PRO A 118 -27.38 15.37 4.16
C PRO A 118 -27.39 14.23 5.18
N ASP A 119 -27.42 12.97 4.72
CA ASP A 119 -27.47 11.75 5.54
C ASP A 119 -26.11 11.03 5.59
N ALA A 120 -25.00 11.71 5.26
CA ALA A 120 -23.68 11.08 5.25
C ALA A 120 -23.23 10.64 6.66
N GLU A 121 -23.04 9.33 6.84
CA GLU A 121 -22.43 8.76 8.06
C GLU A 121 -20.89 8.66 7.96
N TYR A 122 -20.35 8.82 6.75
CA TYR A 122 -18.92 8.76 6.42
C TYR A 122 -18.21 10.10 6.51
N GLY A 123 -16.88 10.07 6.65
CA GLY A 123 -16.02 11.25 6.57
C GLY A 123 -15.35 11.42 5.20
N ASP A 124 -14.64 12.54 5.02
CA ASP A 124 -13.61 12.68 3.99
C ASP A 124 -12.27 12.20 4.56
N GLN A 125 -11.44 11.52 3.77
CA GLN A 125 -10.15 11.02 4.22
C GLN A 125 -9.20 12.15 4.68
N SER A 126 -9.24 13.32 4.04
CA SER A 126 -8.46 14.50 4.45
C SER A 126 -8.85 15.02 5.86
N ASP A 127 -10.10 14.81 6.29
CA ASP A 127 -10.54 15.22 7.62
C ASP A 127 -9.94 14.33 8.74
N LEU A 128 -9.39 13.14 8.44
CA LEU A 128 -8.71 12.31 9.44
C LEU A 128 -7.47 13.00 10.04
N TYR A 129 -6.87 13.95 9.33
CA TYR A 129 -5.87 14.88 9.89
C TYR A 129 -6.38 15.56 11.17
N ARG A 130 -7.65 15.99 11.20
CA ARG A 130 -8.27 16.64 12.37
C ARG A 130 -8.42 15.69 13.54
N VAL A 131 -8.71 14.41 13.29
CA VAL A 131 -8.80 13.39 14.35
C VAL A 131 -7.43 13.21 15.02
N MET A 132 -6.37 13.09 14.21
CA MET A 132 -5.00 12.95 14.73
C MET A 132 -4.54 14.22 15.47
N ASN A 133 -4.77 15.40 14.89
CA ASN A 133 -4.36 16.67 15.49
C ASN A 133 -5.12 16.97 16.79
N ASP A 134 -6.41 16.65 16.86
CA ASP A 134 -7.20 16.79 18.09
C ASP A 134 -6.71 15.86 19.21
N ALA A 135 -6.37 14.60 18.89
CA ALA A 135 -5.78 13.68 19.86
C ALA A 135 -4.44 14.21 20.41
N VAL A 136 -3.58 14.75 19.52
CA VAL A 136 -2.31 15.40 19.92
C VAL A 136 -2.58 16.60 20.84
N ALA A 137 -3.55 17.45 20.50
CA ALA A 137 -3.93 18.60 21.33
C ALA A 137 -4.46 18.19 22.72
N LYS A 138 -5.13 17.03 22.80
CA LYS A 138 -5.56 16.39 24.06
C LYS A 138 -4.40 15.70 24.81
N GLY A 139 -3.19 15.72 24.25
CA GLY A 139 -1.97 15.28 24.90
C GLY A 139 -1.67 13.79 24.73
N VAL A 140 -2.00 13.17 23.59
CA VAL A 140 -1.30 11.90 23.24
C VAL A 140 0.18 12.18 23.02
N LYS A 141 1.01 11.18 23.29
CA LYS A 141 2.48 11.21 23.15
C LYS A 141 2.94 10.35 21.97
N HIS A 142 2.12 9.39 21.54
CA HIS A 142 2.46 8.48 20.46
C HIS A 142 1.30 8.41 19.46
N VAL A 143 1.61 8.60 18.18
CA VAL A 143 0.65 8.50 17.08
C VAL A 143 1.13 7.41 16.15
N PHE A 144 0.29 6.39 15.95
CA PHE A 144 0.50 5.36 14.94
C PHE A 144 -0.50 5.53 13.81
N ILE A 145 0.00 5.48 12.58
CA ILE A 145 -0.81 5.38 11.38
C ILE A 145 -0.44 4.05 10.73
N VAL A 146 -1.38 3.12 10.65
CA VAL A 146 -1.21 1.88 9.89
C VAL A 146 -2.06 1.96 8.63
N TRP A 147 -1.40 1.68 7.52
CA TRP A 147 -1.90 1.95 6.19
C TRP A 147 -1.85 0.69 5.34
N PHE A 148 -2.96 0.34 4.73
CA PHE A 148 -3.02 -0.74 3.75
C PHE A 148 -3.30 -0.10 2.39
N ASP A 149 -2.28 0.01 1.54
CA ASP A 149 -2.43 0.54 0.18
C ASP A 149 -3.39 -0.39 -0.59
N GLY A 150 -4.53 0.11 -1.08
CA GLY A 150 -5.51 -0.65 -1.86
C GLY A 150 -6.60 -1.41 -1.09
N LEU A 151 -6.58 -1.44 0.25
CA LEU A 151 -7.51 -2.24 1.08
C LEU A 151 -8.90 -1.60 1.25
N ASP A 152 -9.86 -2.05 0.44
CA ASP A 152 -11.29 -1.77 0.66
C ASP A 152 -12.01 -2.82 1.49
N TRP A 153 -13.31 -2.58 1.70
CA TRP A 153 -14.16 -3.46 2.49
C TRP A 153 -14.31 -4.87 1.88
N PRO A 154 -14.57 -5.09 0.58
CA PRO A 154 -14.59 -6.44 0.00
C PRO A 154 -13.27 -7.20 0.19
N THR A 155 -12.13 -6.53 0.05
CA THR A 155 -10.82 -7.18 0.25
C THR A 155 -10.59 -7.51 1.73
N THR A 156 -10.97 -6.60 2.63
CA THR A 156 -11.00 -6.85 4.08
C THR A 156 -11.94 -8.01 4.43
N GLN A 157 -13.08 -8.11 3.74
CA GLN A 157 -14.06 -9.19 3.89
C GLN A 157 -13.45 -10.54 3.53
N ALA A 158 -12.82 -10.63 2.36
CA ALA A 158 -12.15 -11.84 1.89
C ALA A 158 -11.06 -12.29 2.88
N ALA A 159 -10.20 -11.38 3.32
CA ALA A 159 -9.13 -11.70 4.27
C ALA A 159 -9.68 -12.27 5.59
N ALA A 160 -10.70 -11.64 6.17
CA ALA A 160 -11.27 -12.12 7.41
C ALA A 160 -12.06 -13.44 7.25
N ILE A 161 -12.74 -13.68 6.12
CA ILE A 161 -13.41 -14.96 5.83
C ILE A 161 -12.38 -16.09 5.75
N VAL A 162 -11.31 -15.89 4.98
CA VAL A 162 -10.24 -16.89 4.79
C VAL A 162 -9.57 -17.22 6.11
N LYS A 163 -9.34 -16.21 6.97
CA LYS A 163 -8.74 -16.41 8.28
C LYS A 163 -9.63 -17.14 9.27
N THR A 164 -10.91 -16.80 9.32
CA THR A 164 -11.83 -17.27 10.38
C THR A 164 -12.67 -18.47 9.99
N ASN A 165 -12.71 -18.77 8.69
CA ASN A 165 -13.66 -19.70 8.09
C ASN A 165 -15.12 -19.37 8.45
N LYS A 166 -15.46 -18.08 8.54
CA LYS A 166 -16.80 -17.56 8.84
C LYS A 166 -17.16 -16.43 7.90
N VAL A 167 -18.38 -16.47 7.37
CA VAL A 167 -18.92 -15.40 6.53
C VAL A 167 -19.48 -14.27 7.39
N PHE A 168 -19.13 -13.04 7.02
CA PHE A 168 -19.79 -11.81 7.45
C PHE A 168 -20.03 -10.94 6.23
N THR A 169 -21.07 -10.10 6.24
CA THR A 169 -21.54 -9.38 5.05
C THR A 169 -21.72 -7.88 5.26
N GLU A 170 -21.51 -7.37 6.47
CA GLU A 170 -21.68 -5.95 6.78
C GLU A 170 -20.90 -5.52 8.03
N GLY A 171 -20.85 -4.22 8.28
CA GLY A 171 -20.28 -3.63 9.48
C GLY A 171 -18.75 -3.59 9.48
N LYS A 172 -18.18 -3.51 10.68
CA LYS A 172 -16.72 -3.45 10.92
C LYS A 172 -15.96 -4.73 10.56
N GLY A 173 -16.68 -5.79 10.19
CA GLY A 173 -16.12 -7.13 10.04
C GLY A 173 -15.70 -7.77 11.37
N SER A 174 -15.11 -8.96 11.30
CA SER A 174 -14.58 -9.68 12.46
C SER A 174 -13.57 -10.73 12.00
N GLY A 175 -12.49 -10.94 12.77
CA GLY A 175 -11.45 -11.93 12.50
C GLY A 175 -10.04 -11.36 12.42
N LEU A 176 -9.89 -10.14 11.95
CA LEU A 176 -8.61 -9.42 11.93
C LEU A 176 -8.44 -8.65 13.24
N VAL A 177 -7.19 -8.54 13.74
CA VAL A 177 -6.92 -7.91 15.04
C VAL A 177 -7.51 -6.50 15.14
N PHE A 178 -7.42 -5.70 14.06
CA PHE A 178 -7.93 -4.32 14.04
C PHE A 178 -9.47 -4.24 13.96
N GLN A 179 -10.17 -5.35 13.71
CA GLN A 179 -11.63 -5.40 13.77
C GLN A 179 -12.12 -5.79 15.18
N ASP A 180 -11.43 -6.73 15.83
CA ASP A 180 -11.89 -7.35 17.05
C ASP A 180 -11.31 -6.71 18.32
N TYR A 181 -10.10 -6.17 18.25
CA TYR A 181 -9.44 -5.57 19.40
C TYR A 181 -10.20 -4.33 19.91
N GLN A 182 -10.28 -4.17 21.23
CA GLN A 182 -11.17 -3.17 21.85
C GLN A 182 -10.45 -1.96 22.46
N ALA A 183 -9.13 -2.01 22.66
CA ALA A 183 -8.35 -0.94 23.29
C ALA A 183 -9.03 -0.35 24.55
N GLU A 184 -9.28 -1.18 25.57
CA GLU A 184 -10.01 -0.77 26.79
C GLU A 184 -11.43 -0.21 26.53
N GLY A 185 -12.07 -0.63 25.43
CA GLY A 185 -13.40 -0.17 25.03
C GLY A 185 -13.40 1.15 24.25
N THR A 186 -12.24 1.62 23.79
CA THR A 186 -12.10 2.88 23.02
C THR A 186 -12.03 2.69 21.51
N ALA A 187 -12.06 1.45 21.03
CA ALA A 187 -12.08 1.15 19.62
C ALA A 187 -13.30 1.79 18.92
N GLN A 188 -13.02 2.57 17.89
CA GLN A 188 -13.99 3.24 17.04
C GLN A 188 -13.86 2.73 15.61
N TYR A 189 -14.96 2.74 14.88
CA TYR A 189 -15.02 2.30 13.50
C TYR A 189 -15.88 3.25 12.67
N GLY A 190 -15.46 3.48 11.44
CA GLY A 190 -16.22 4.19 10.45
C GLY A 190 -15.66 3.91 9.06
N TYR A 191 -15.98 4.80 8.14
CA TYR A 191 -15.51 4.70 6.76
C TYR A 191 -15.41 6.11 6.18
N VAL A 192 -14.47 6.27 5.25
CA VAL A 192 -14.17 7.56 4.63
C VAL A 192 -14.19 7.43 3.11
N VAL A 193 -14.57 8.52 2.47
CA VAL A 193 -14.41 8.67 1.02
C VAL A 193 -12.97 9.03 0.73
N THR A 194 -12.42 8.38 -0.29
CA THR A 194 -11.09 8.67 -0.82
C THR A 194 -11.23 9.20 -2.24
N SER A 195 -10.75 10.42 -2.47
CA SER A 195 -10.97 11.13 -3.72
C SER A 195 -10.01 12.33 -3.80
N PRO A 196 -9.36 12.59 -4.94
CA PRO A 196 -8.50 13.75 -5.11
C PRO A 196 -9.34 14.99 -5.45
N THR A 197 -8.73 16.16 -5.62
CA THR A 197 -9.41 17.26 -6.32
C THR A 197 -9.53 16.94 -7.81
N HIS A 198 -8.48 16.40 -8.42
CA HIS A 198 -8.32 16.25 -9.87
C HIS A 198 -7.56 14.98 -10.26
N ASP A 199 -7.95 14.34 -11.37
CA ASP A 199 -7.29 13.14 -11.91
C ASP A 199 -6.00 13.41 -12.70
N LYS A 200 -5.81 14.65 -13.17
CA LYS A 200 -4.76 15.02 -14.12
C LYS A 200 -4.11 16.33 -13.73
N SER A 201 -2.81 16.38 -13.99
CA SER A 201 -1.96 17.53 -13.78
C SER A 201 -0.98 17.67 -14.94
N VAL A 202 -0.45 18.88 -15.12
CA VAL A 202 0.73 19.15 -15.94
C VAL A 202 1.80 19.68 -15.00
N ILE A 203 2.89 18.92 -14.89
CA ILE A 203 3.95 19.16 -13.92
C ILE A 203 5.23 19.61 -14.60
N ASP A 204 5.99 20.43 -13.90
CA ASP A 204 7.38 20.76 -14.15
C ASP A 204 8.14 20.43 -12.88
N VAL A 205 8.78 19.26 -12.87
CA VAL A 205 9.53 18.74 -11.72
C VAL A 205 10.73 19.63 -11.40
N ASP A 206 11.40 20.20 -12.41
CA ASP A 206 12.56 21.07 -12.19
C ASP A 206 12.19 22.42 -11.58
N ALA A 207 11.06 22.98 -12.00
CA ALA A 207 10.55 24.22 -11.42
C ALA A 207 9.73 23.99 -10.15
N GLN A 208 9.39 22.73 -9.84
CA GLN A 208 8.43 22.34 -8.81
C GLN A 208 7.13 23.12 -8.95
N ARG A 209 6.52 23.03 -10.14
CA ARG A 209 5.24 23.66 -10.49
C ARG A 209 4.27 22.65 -11.06
N VAL A 210 3.00 22.90 -10.81
CA VAL A 210 1.88 22.15 -11.35
C VAL A 210 0.83 23.10 -11.92
N THR A 211 0.13 22.67 -12.95
CA THR A 211 -1.09 23.31 -13.44
C THR A 211 -2.14 22.24 -13.69
N ILE A 212 -3.37 22.50 -13.21
CA ILE A 212 -4.51 21.60 -13.44
C ILE A 212 -5.16 21.94 -14.78
N PRO A 213 -5.20 21.00 -15.75
CA PRO A 213 -5.88 21.23 -17.02
C PRO A 213 -7.38 21.39 -16.83
N ALA A 214 -8.01 22.31 -17.57
CA ALA A 214 -9.47 22.54 -17.50
C ALA A 214 -10.33 21.29 -17.82
N GLY A 215 -9.76 20.29 -18.49
CA GLY A 215 -10.41 19.01 -18.81
C GLY A 215 -10.11 17.88 -17.81
N SER A 216 -9.45 18.17 -16.69
CA SER A 216 -9.27 17.18 -15.62
C SER A 216 -10.63 16.84 -14.99
N LEU A 217 -10.81 15.55 -14.70
CA LEU A 217 -11.98 15.06 -14.00
C LEU A 217 -11.85 15.46 -12.52
N GLY A 218 -12.86 16.16 -12.00
CA GLY A 218 -12.95 16.46 -10.58
C GLY A 218 -13.22 15.21 -9.74
N GLY A 219 -12.73 15.20 -8.51
CA GLY A 219 -13.14 14.24 -7.50
C GLY A 219 -14.55 14.49 -6.98
N GLY A 220 -14.96 13.69 -6.00
CA GLY A 220 -16.30 13.67 -5.42
C GLY A 220 -16.74 12.24 -5.09
N TYR A 221 -17.97 12.11 -4.59
CA TYR A 221 -18.53 10.81 -4.23
C TYR A 221 -20.04 10.77 -4.40
N ASP A 222 -20.50 9.91 -5.31
CA ASP A 222 -21.93 9.77 -5.61
C ASP A 222 -22.57 8.68 -4.76
N VAL A 223 -23.17 9.06 -3.64
CA VAL A 223 -23.90 8.14 -2.73
C VAL A 223 -25.06 7.40 -3.42
N GLN A 224 -25.65 7.97 -4.47
CA GLN A 224 -26.78 7.32 -5.16
C GLN A 224 -26.31 6.14 -6.03
N ILE A 225 -25.02 6.09 -6.38
CA ILE A 225 -24.40 4.97 -7.08
C ILE A 225 -23.59 4.12 -6.10
N ALA A 226 -22.58 4.70 -5.47
CA ALA A 226 -21.60 3.98 -4.65
C ALA A 226 -22.15 3.56 -3.29
N GLY A 227 -23.19 4.24 -2.80
CA GLY A 227 -23.93 3.86 -1.61
C GLY A 227 -23.53 4.58 -0.32
N PRO A 228 -24.29 4.38 0.76
CA PRO A 228 -24.05 5.07 2.03
C PRO A 228 -22.91 4.45 2.84
N ASN A 229 -22.53 3.22 2.56
CA ASN A 229 -21.49 2.47 3.25
C ASN A 229 -20.81 1.48 2.28
N PRO A 230 -19.68 0.86 2.65
CA PRO A 230 -18.91 0.02 1.72
C PRO A 230 -19.59 -1.27 1.21
N TRP A 231 -20.62 -1.78 1.88
CA TRP A 231 -21.29 -3.05 1.52
C TRP A 231 -22.67 -2.87 0.88
N THR A 232 -23.24 -1.66 0.91
CA THR A 232 -24.56 -1.36 0.36
C THR A 232 -24.42 -0.46 -0.84
N HIS A 233 -24.75 -0.92 -2.04
CA HIS A 233 -24.84 -0.06 -3.21
C HIS A 233 -25.97 0.98 -3.08
N GLY A 234 -25.77 2.15 -3.68
CA GLY A 234 -26.85 3.13 -3.84
C GLY A 234 -27.95 2.61 -4.79
N PRO A 235 -29.13 3.25 -4.82
CA PRO A 235 -30.26 2.82 -5.66
C PRO A 235 -29.96 2.79 -7.17
N LEU A 236 -28.91 3.47 -7.62
CA LEU A 236 -28.45 3.48 -9.00
C LEU A 236 -27.20 2.60 -9.22
N GLY A 237 -26.61 2.03 -8.17
CA GLY A 237 -25.35 1.28 -8.22
C GLY A 237 -25.34 0.17 -9.27
N MET A 238 -26.36 -0.69 -9.24
CA MET A 238 -26.48 -1.80 -10.20
C MET A 238 -26.74 -1.35 -11.65
N LYS A 239 -27.18 -0.10 -11.86
CA LYS A 239 -27.43 0.48 -13.19
C LYS A 239 -26.21 1.20 -13.75
N ALA A 240 -25.25 1.57 -12.90
CA ALA A 240 -24.05 2.30 -13.27
C ALA A 240 -22.78 1.72 -12.60
N PRO A 241 -22.52 0.40 -12.71
CA PRO A 241 -21.36 -0.23 -12.06
C PRO A 241 -20.02 0.33 -12.56
N GLY A 242 -20.00 0.90 -13.77
CA GLY A 242 -18.84 1.59 -14.32
C GLY A 242 -18.37 2.81 -13.51
N TYR A 243 -19.18 3.37 -12.60
CA TYR A 243 -18.79 4.49 -11.73
C TYR A 243 -17.58 4.16 -10.86
N PHE A 244 -17.53 2.92 -10.34
CA PHE A 244 -16.44 2.47 -9.50
C PHE A 244 -15.11 2.43 -10.26
N LYS A 245 -15.11 2.37 -11.60
CA LYS A 245 -13.88 2.43 -12.42
C LYS A 245 -13.32 3.85 -12.62
N GLY A 246 -14.04 4.90 -12.19
CA GLY A 246 -13.60 6.29 -12.26
C GLY A 246 -13.00 6.73 -13.59
N GLN A 247 -11.77 7.26 -13.57
CA GLN A 247 -11.03 7.69 -14.77
C GLN A 247 -10.70 6.55 -15.74
N SER A 248 -10.69 5.30 -15.27
CA SER A 248 -10.41 4.09 -16.06
C SER A 248 -11.66 3.46 -16.70
N GLY A 249 -12.85 4.03 -16.50
CA GLY A 249 -14.07 3.57 -17.18
C GLY A 249 -14.01 3.78 -18.69
N HIS A 250 -14.43 2.78 -19.48
CA HIS A 250 -14.53 2.85 -20.94
C HIS A 250 -15.85 3.51 -21.38
N ASP A 251 -16.06 3.75 -22.68
CA ASP A 251 -17.21 4.50 -23.19
C ASP A 251 -18.56 3.98 -22.68
N LYS A 252 -18.78 2.66 -22.69
CA LYS A 252 -20.01 2.07 -22.13
C LYS A 252 -20.20 2.33 -20.63
N ASP A 253 -19.12 2.40 -19.85
CA ASP A 253 -19.18 2.72 -18.41
C ASP A 253 -19.65 4.18 -18.25
N ARG A 254 -19.09 5.08 -19.07
CA ARG A 254 -19.42 6.52 -19.08
C ARG A 254 -20.87 6.75 -19.51
N GLU A 255 -21.30 6.08 -20.57
CA GLU A 255 -22.67 6.11 -21.07
C GLU A 255 -23.66 5.58 -20.02
N GLY A 256 -23.35 4.49 -19.33
CA GLY A 256 -24.20 3.93 -18.26
C GLY A 256 -24.42 4.90 -17.11
N ILE A 257 -23.38 5.61 -16.67
CA ILE A 257 -23.46 6.64 -15.62
C ILE A 257 -24.29 7.84 -16.11
N ALA A 258 -24.07 8.29 -17.33
CA ALA A 258 -24.83 9.39 -17.93
C ALA A 258 -26.33 9.02 -18.11
N ALA A 259 -26.62 7.77 -18.48
CA ALA A 259 -27.98 7.27 -18.68
C ALA A 259 -28.84 7.28 -17.40
N VAL A 260 -28.20 7.22 -16.22
CA VAL A 260 -28.89 7.39 -14.93
C VAL A 260 -28.86 8.83 -14.42
N GLY A 261 -28.42 9.79 -15.24
CA GLY A 261 -28.42 11.23 -14.93
C GLY A 261 -27.36 11.64 -13.91
N ARG A 262 -26.26 10.89 -13.80
CA ARG A 262 -25.19 11.12 -12.81
C ARG A 262 -23.86 11.46 -13.47
N LYS A 263 -22.86 11.80 -12.66
CA LYS A 263 -21.51 12.21 -13.09
C LYS A 263 -20.45 11.23 -12.62
N ARG A 264 -19.30 11.26 -13.29
CA ARG A 264 -18.10 10.53 -12.88
C ARG A 264 -17.31 11.38 -11.90
N HIS A 265 -16.59 10.71 -11.02
CA HIS A 265 -15.57 11.31 -10.17
C HIS A 265 -14.23 10.60 -10.36
N ALA A 266 -13.15 11.33 -10.15
CA ALA A 266 -11.82 10.77 -10.06
C ALA A 266 -11.67 9.90 -8.81
N TYR A 267 -11.09 8.71 -8.97
CA TYR A 267 -10.54 7.96 -7.84
C TYR A 267 -9.15 8.48 -7.52
N THR A 268 -8.77 8.43 -6.24
CA THR A 268 -7.46 8.91 -5.78
C THR A 268 -6.36 7.92 -6.12
N ASP A 269 -5.13 8.40 -6.24
CA ASP A 269 -3.93 7.57 -6.16
C ASP A 269 -3.35 7.59 -4.73
N SER A 270 -2.38 6.69 -4.46
CA SER A 270 -1.74 6.57 -3.15
C SER A 270 -1.04 7.86 -2.70
N SER A 271 -0.47 8.64 -3.63
CA SER A 271 0.28 9.85 -3.31
C SER A 271 -0.60 10.91 -2.65
N GLN A 272 -1.68 11.28 -3.33
CA GLN A 272 -2.60 12.28 -2.84
C GLN A 272 -3.30 11.81 -1.57
N SER A 273 -3.70 10.54 -1.54
CA SER A 273 -4.39 9.97 -0.39
C SER A 273 -3.55 9.97 0.89
N ALA A 274 -2.28 9.58 0.79
CA ALA A 274 -1.35 9.64 1.93
C ALA A 274 -1.04 11.09 2.34
N ALA A 275 -0.84 11.98 1.36
CA ALA A 275 -0.56 13.40 1.60
C ALA A 275 -1.71 14.10 2.34
N GLU A 276 -2.97 13.85 1.98
CA GLU A 276 -4.11 14.51 2.62
C GLU A 276 -4.39 14.03 4.04
N ILE A 277 -4.08 12.77 4.35
CA ILE A 277 -4.10 12.29 5.74
C ILE A 277 -3.07 13.01 6.58
N ALA A 278 -1.86 13.18 6.03
CA ALA A 278 -0.75 13.78 6.74
C ALA A 278 -0.90 15.30 6.88
N SER A 279 -1.58 15.97 5.95
CA SER A 279 -1.64 17.44 5.88
C SER A 279 -3.02 18.06 6.08
N GLY A 280 -4.09 17.30 5.88
CA GLY A 280 -5.46 17.80 5.82
C GLY A 280 -5.80 18.58 4.54
N VAL A 281 -4.94 18.55 3.51
CA VAL A 281 -5.15 19.27 2.25
C VAL A 281 -5.35 18.27 1.11
N LYS A 282 -6.51 18.39 0.45
CA LYS A 282 -6.83 17.64 -0.76
C LYS A 282 -6.26 18.35 -1.99
N ALA A 283 -5.68 17.60 -2.92
CA ALA A 283 -5.08 18.09 -4.17
C ALA A 283 -5.19 17.03 -5.28
N TYR A 284 -4.52 17.26 -6.40
CA TYR A 284 -4.49 16.41 -7.59
C TYR A 284 -3.74 15.08 -7.39
N ASN A 285 -4.12 14.06 -8.18
CA ASN A 285 -3.39 12.80 -8.23
C ASN A 285 -1.95 12.98 -8.71
N GLY A 286 -1.00 12.35 -8.02
CA GLY A 286 0.43 12.38 -8.34
C GLY A 286 1.22 13.42 -7.54
N GLY A 287 0.57 14.36 -6.85
CA GLY A 287 1.24 15.31 -5.96
C GLY A 287 1.61 14.70 -4.62
N VAL A 288 2.73 15.14 -4.04
CA VAL A 288 3.16 14.74 -2.70
C VAL A 288 3.28 15.99 -1.83
N ASN A 289 2.28 16.24 -0.97
CA ASN A 289 2.21 17.41 -0.10
C ASN A 289 2.38 18.75 -0.85
N VAL A 290 1.75 18.86 -2.02
CA VAL A 290 1.67 20.07 -2.84
C VAL A 290 0.22 20.27 -3.27
N ASP A 291 -0.27 21.50 -3.14
CA ASP A 291 -1.64 21.87 -3.52
C ASP A 291 -1.76 22.14 -5.03
N ASP A 292 -2.98 22.25 -5.54
CA ASP A 292 -3.31 22.49 -6.95
C ASP A 292 -2.70 23.79 -7.51
N ASP A 293 -2.32 24.73 -6.62
CA ASP A 293 -1.66 26.00 -6.92
C ASP A 293 -0.12 25.97 -6.79
N SER A 294 0.48 24.78 -6.68
CA SER A 294 1.92 24.56 -6.45
C SER A 294 2.46 25.03 -5.08
N ARG A 295 1.58 25.31 -4.11
CA ARG A 295 2.01 25.59 -2.73
C ARG A 295 2.45 24.31 -2.03
N LEU A 296 3.64 24.35 -1.43
CA LEU A 296 4.13 23.27 -0.57
C LEU A 296 3.34 23.24 0.74
N ILE A 297 2.89 22.06 1.15
CA ILE A 297 2.03 21.86 2.31
C ILE A 297 2.79 21.15 3.42
N SER A 298 2.74 21.70 4.63
CA SER A 298 3.39 21.10 5.80
C SER A 298 2.50 20.01 6.41
N THR A 299 3.08 18.85 6.72
CA THR A 299 2.36 17.72 7.31
C THR A 299 2.37 17.77 8.84
N LEU A 300 1.56 16.92 9.47
CA LEU A 300 1.59 16.64 10.90
C LEU A 300 2.99 16.18 11.35
N PHE A 301 3.71 15.43 10.52
CA PHE A 301 5.07 14.97 10.83
C PHE A 301 6.02 16.16 11.01
N HIS A 302 5.97 17.16 10.13
CA HIS A 302 6.76 18.38 10.26
C HIS A 302 6.40 19.17 11.51
N GLN A 303 5.10 19.33 11.77
CA GLN A 303 4.58 20.08 12.91
C GLN A 303 5.05 19.42 14.23
N LEU A 304 4.89 18.11 14.36
CA LEU A 304 5.30 17.37 15.54
C LEU A 304 6.83 17.36 15.71
N GLN A 305 7.61 17.24 14.64
CA GLN A 305 9.07 17.33 14.73
C GLN A 305 9.53 18.72 15.21
N ALA A 306 8.86 19.80 14.80
CA ALA A 306 9.13 21.14 15.32
C ALA A 306 8.88 21.24 16.84
N ASP A 307 7.94 20.44 17.35
CA ASP A 307 7.63 20.28 18.78
C ASP A 307 8.50 19.23 19.49
N GLY A 308 9.57 18.74 18.85
CA GLY A 308 10.54 17.80 19.43
C GLY A 308 10.12 16.33 19.39
N TRP A 309 9.05 15.98 18.66
CA TRP A 309 8.70 14.59 18.42
C TRP A 309 9.68 13.92 17.47
N LYS A 310 9.81 12.60 17.59
CA LYS A 310 10.48 11.77 16.59
C LYS A 310 9.49 11.31 15.54
N ALA A 311 9.96 11.13 14.32
CA ALA A 311 9.12 10.75 13.20
C ALA A 311 9.72 9.56 12.44
N GLY A 312 8.90 8.61 12.02
CA GLY A 312 9.38 7.49 11.22
C GLY A 312 8.36 6.92 10.25
N THR A 313 8.87 6.26 9.21
CA THR A 313 8.09 5.51 8.23
C THR A 313 8.63 4.08 8.09
N VAL A 314 7.71 3.13 7.94
CA VAL A 314 7.98 1.71 7.70
C VAL A 314 7.05 1.26 6.57
N THR A 315 7.54 0.56 5.57
CA THR A 315 6.72 0.03 4.47
C THR A 315 7.25 -1.30 3.93
N SER A 316 6.35 -2.12 3.37
CA SER A 316 6.70 -3.34 2.63
C SER A 316 7.09 -3.08 1.16
N VAL A 317 6.97 -1.84 0.66
CA VAL A 317 7.33 -1.42 -0.71
C VAL A 317 8.47 -0.38 -0.67
N PRO A 318 8.95 0.19 -1.80
CA PRO A 318 10.11 1.08 -1.77
C PRO A 318 9.95 2.21 -0.74
N PHE A 319 11.01 2.48 0.02
CA PHE A 319 10.92 3.36 1.20
C PHE A 319 10.44 4.79 0.87
N CYS A 320 10.71 5.28 -0.34
CA CYS A 320 10.26 6.59 -0.85
C CYS A 320 9.11 6.48 -1.86
N HIS A 321 8.40 5.35 -1.88
CA HIS A 321 7.16 5.23 -2.64
C HIS A 321 6.11 6.23 -2.13
N ALA A 322 5.02 6.38 -2.86
CA ALA A 322 4.08 7.48 -2.69
C ALA A 322 3.50 7.62 -1.28
N SER A 323 3.10 6.53 -0.63
CA SER A 323 2.49 6.59 0.70
C SER A 323 3.47 6.99 1.81
N PRO A 324 4.65 6.36 1.97
CA PRO A 324 5.62 6.80 2.98
C PRO A 324 6.17 8.19 2.66
N ALA A 325 6.34 8.54 1.38
CA ALA A 325 6.71 9.89 0.96
C ALA A 325 5.60 10.90 1.29
N GLY A 326 4.32 10.54 1.11
CA GLY A 326 3.15 11.37 1.44
C GLY A 326 3.07 11.78 2.90
N MET A 327 3.68 11.03 3.81
CA MET A 327 3.77 11.42 5.22
C MET A 327 4.72 12.59 5.48
N TYR A 328 5.72 12.80 4.60
CA TYR A 328 6.86 13.68 4.90
C TYR A 328 7.37 14.51 3.71
N ALA A 329 7.67 13.88 2.58
CA ALA A 329 8.29 14.55 1.45
C ALA A 329 7.37 15.59 0.79
N GLN A 330 7.96 16.51 0.03
CA GLN A 330 7.24 17.52 -0.74
C GLN A 330 7.75 17.50 -2.18
N ASN A 331 6.89 17.16 -3.14
CA ASN A 331 7.21 17.19 -4.56
C ASN A 331 5.93 17.30 -5.41
N VAL A 332 6.02 17.94 -6.58
CA VAL A 332 4.91 17.98 -7.53
C VAL A 332 4.62 16.64 -8.21
N ASP A 333 5.57 15.69 -8.15
CA ASP A 333 5.45 14.36 -8.74
C ASP A 333 5.89 13.26 -7.77
N ARG A 334 5.06 12.21 -7.65
CA ARG A 334 5.33 11.00 -6.87
C ARG A 334 6.45 10.14 -7.45
N ASP A 335 6.78 10.32 -8.73
CA ASP A 335 7.81 9.53 -9.41
C ASP A 335 9.21 10.17 -9.37
N ASP A 336 9.39 11.33 -8.73
CA ASP A 336 10.69 11.96 -8.47
C ASP A 336 11.39 11.35 -7.25
N TYR A 337 11.54 10.02 -7.28
CA TYR A 337 11.96 9.19 -6.15
C TYR A 337 13.25 9.64 -5.46
N GLN A 338 14.27 10.07 -6.21
CA GLN A 338 15.52 10.49 -5.58
C GLN A 338 15.33 11.77 -4.74
N ASP A 339 14.51 12.72 -5.18
CA ASP A 339 14.23 13.91 -4.39
C ASP A 339 13.23 13.66 -3.26
N LEU A 340 12.28 12.75 -3.43
CA LEU A 340 11.47 12.25 -2.31
C LEU A 340 12.37 11.64 -1.23
N ALA A 341 13.32 10.79 -1.62
CA ALA A 341 14.29 10.20 -0.71
C ALA A 341 15.18 11.25 -0.02
N ARG A 342 15.74 12.22 -0.78
CA ARG A 342 16.51 13.33 -0.20
C ARG A 342 15.70 14.08 0.84
N CYS A 343 14.44 14.40 0.55
CA CYS A 343 13.56 15.07 1.50
C CYS A 343 13.35 14.23 2.78
N MET A 344 13.08 12.93 2.65
CA MET A 344 12.93 12.00 3.78
C MET A 344 14.18 11.90 4.66
N PHE A 345 15.38 12.05 4.09
CA PHE A 345 16.64 12.04 4.83
C PHE A 345 17.12 13.42 5.32
N GLY A 346 16.43 14.49 4.94
CA GLY A 346 16.84 15.87 5.24
C GLY A 346 18.07 16.32 4.44
N LEU A 347 18.21 15.81 3.21
CA LEU A 347 19.17 16.27 2.21
C LEU A 347 18.51 17.31 1.29
N PRO A 348 19.28 18.28 0.74
CA PRO A 348 18.75 19.22 -0.24
C PRO A 348 18.35 18.50 -1.53
N GLY A 349 17.14 18.74 -2.01
CA GLY A 349 16.63 18.28 -3.32
C GLY A 349 16.28 19.42 -4.26
N ILE A 350 15.59 19.11 -5.37
CA ILE A 350 15.20 20.11 -6.38
C ILE A 350 14.33 21.22 -5.81
N VAL A 351 13.50 20.96 -4.80
CA VAL A 351 12.61 21.97 -4.20
C VAL A 351 13.38 23.07 -3.44
N GLN A 352 14.53 22.73 -2.83
CA GLN A 352 15.42 23.74 -2.24
C GLN A 352 16.05 24.63 -3.31
N GLU A 353 16.43 24.06 -4.46
CA GLU A 353 17.00 24.81 -5.58
C GLU A 353 15.93 25.70 -6.27
N ALA A 354 14.80 25.11 -6.63
CA ALA A 354 13.79 25.72 -7.48
C ALA A 354 12.88 26.72 -6.74
N ARG A 355 12.61 26.45 -5.46
CA ARG A 355 11.61 27.20 -4.67
C ARG A 355 12.20 27.88 -3.43
N GLN A 356 13.50 27.69 -3.15
CA GLN A 356 14.14 28.18 -1.92
C GLN A 356 13.40 27.70 -0.65
N ALA A 357 12.83 26.50 -0.72
CA ALA A 357 12.10 25.93 0.41
C ALA A 357 13.06 25.68 1.59
N PRO A 358 12.59 25.81 2.85
CA PRO A 358 13.38 25.40 4.01
C PRO A 358 13.83 23.94 3.90
N LEU A 359 15.03 23.64 4.40
CA LEU A 359 15.48 22.26 4.52
C LEU A 359 14.83 21.62 5.75
N LEU A 360 14.06 20.56 5.51
CA LEU A 360 13.44 19.77 6.58
C LEU A 360 14.50 18.87 7.26
N PRO A 361 14.34 18.53 8.56
CA PRO A 361 15.36 17.80 9.30
C PRO A 361 15.52 16.33 8.87
N GLY A 362 14.58 15.77 8.11
CA GLY A 362 14.48 14.36 7.78
C GLY A 362 13.87 13.52 8.90
N LEU A 363 13.39 12.32 8.55
CA LEU A 363 12.81 11.33 9.45
C LEU A 363 13.86 10.70 10.36
N ASP A 364 13.49 10.30 11.58
CA ASP A 364 14.40 9.62 12.51
C ASP A 364 14.51 8.11 12.23
N VAL A 365 13.49 7.52 11.60
CA VAL A 365 13.49 6.14 11.11
C VAL A 365 12.90 6.09 9.71
N VAL A 366 13.59 5.42 8.79
CA VAL A 366 13.09 5.11 7.45
C VAL A 366 13.36 3.62 7.22
N ILE A 367 12.32 2.82 7.00
CA ILE A 367 12.49 1.39 6.69
C ILE A 367 11.58 1.02 5.54
N GLY A 368 12.14 0.41 4.50
CA GLY A 368 11.38 -0.05 3.35
C GLY A 368 12.27 -0.79 2.37
N THR A 369 11.75 -0.99 1.16
CA THR A 369 12.45 -1.76 0.14
C THR A 369 13.04 -0.88 -0.97
N GLY A 370 13.28 -1.43 -2.17
CA GLY A 370 13.90 -0.74 -3.30
C GLY A 370 15.43 -0.91 -3.40
N TYR A 371 16.04 -1.72 -2.53
CA TYR A 371 17.47 -2.00 -2.57
C TYR A 371 17.88 -2.66 -3.88
N GLY A 372 18.94 -2.16 -4.50
CA GLY A 372 19.52 -2.75 -5.71
C GLY A 372 18.79 -2.39 -7.02
N ILE A 373 17.60 -1.79 -6.97
CA ILE A 373 16.86 -1.41 -8.18
C ILE A 373 17.59 -0.31 -8.94
N LYS A 374 17.92 -0.59 -10.20
CA LYS A 374 18.66 0.32 -11.08
C LYS A 374 17.71 1.29 -11.78
N MET A 375 18.23 2.48 -12.05
CA MET A 375 17.49 3.46 -12.83
C MET A 375 17.51 3.11 -14.31
N GLU A 376 16.33 3.09 -14.94
CA GLU A 376 16.17 2.85 -16.37
C GLU A 376 15.86 4.17 -17.09
N PRO A 377 16.13 4.29 -18.40
CA PRO A 377 15.94 5.54 -19.16
C PRO A 377 14.53 6.12 -19.09
N GLN A 378 13.51 5.28 -18.90
CA GLN A 378 12.12 5.72 -18.73
C GLN A 378 11.88 6.42 -17.39
N HIS A 379 12.60 6.01 -16.34
CA HIS A 379 12.48 6.58 -15.00
C HIS A 379 13.12 7.97 -14.94
N VAL A 380 14.24 8.17 -15.63
CA VAL A 380 14.94 9.48 -15.72
C VAL A 380 13.99 10.60 -16.14
N LYS A 381 13.01 10.31 -17.01
CA LYS A 381 12.05 11.31 -17.52
C LYS A 381 11.06 11.83 -16.48
N ARG A 382 10.93 11.15 -15.34
CA ARG A 382 10.04 11.52 -14.23
C ARG A 382 10.80 12.05 -13.00
N GLN A 383 12.12 12.13 -13.10
CA GLN A 383 12.97 12.64 -12.03
C GLN A 383 13.39 14.07 -12.33
N GLY A 384 13.76 14.82 -11.30
CA GLY A 384 14.39 16.13 -11.46
C GLY A 384 15.72 16.07 -12.21
N LYS A 385 16.17 17.20 -12.77
CA LYS A 385 17.45 17.39 -13.46
C LYS A 385 18.69 17.10 -12.60
N ASN A 386 18.51 17.06 -11.29
CA ASN A 386 19.51 16.71 -10.28
C ASN A 386 19.58 15.19 -10.01
N SER A 387 18.76 14.38 -10.68
CA SER A 387 18.84 12.93 -10.59
C SER A 387 20.13 12.38 -11.17
N VAL A 388 20.58 11.27 -10.59
CA VAL A 388 21.80 10.55 -11.01
C VAL A 388 21.39 9.18 -11.50
N ALA A 389 21.81 8.80 -12.71
CA ALA A 389 21.40 7.54 -13.36
C ALA A 389 22.14 6.30 -12.82
N ASP A 390 22.01 6.02 -11.52
CA ASP A 390 22.56 4.85 -10.83
C ASP A 390 21.43 3.93 -10.30
N HIS A 391 20.78 4.34 -9.22
CA HIS A 391 19.74 3.62 -8.50
C HIS A 391 18.45 4.44 -8.56
N LEU A 392 17.33 3.75 -8.76
CA LEU A 392 16.05 4.43 -8.97
C LEU A 392 15.64 5.27 -7.75
N PHE A 393 15.76 4.69 -6.55
CA PHE A 393 15.19 5.28 -5.34
C PHE A 393 16.17 6.13 -4.53
N LEU A 394 17.47 5.80 -4.54
CA LEU A 394 18.48 6.49 -3.74
C LEU A 394 19.83 6.44 -4.44
N ALA A 395 20.36 7.59 -4.83
CA ALA A 395 21.68 7.66 -5.46
C ALA A 395 22.80 7.23 -4.48
N ASP A 396 23.89 6.67 -5.00
CA ASP A 396 25.00 6.19 -4.18
C ASP A 396 25.65 7.30 -3.35
N ALA A 397 25.72 8.51 -3.91
CA ALA A 397 26.25 9.68 -3.20
C ALA A 397 25.36 10.10 -2.01
N ASP A 398 24.04 10.06 -2.20
CA ASP A 398 23.07 10.38 -1.15
C ASP A 398 23.10 9.30 -0.06
N ARG A 399 23.16 8.02 -0.45
CA ARG A 399 23.36 6.89 0.47
C ARG A 399 24.62 7.03 1.31
N ALA A 400 25.74 7.39 0.67
CA ALA A 400 27.00 7.62 1.37
C ALA A 400 26.91 8.81 2.34
N ALA A 401 26.20 9.88 1.97
CA ALA A 401 26.06 11.08 2.79
C ALA A 401 25.23 10.87 4.06
N ILE A 402 24.23 9.97 4.02
CA ILE A 402 23.38 9.69 5.19
C ILE A 402 24.02 8.70 6.18
N ASP A 403 24.93 7.84 5.73
CA ASP A 403 25.53 6.78 6.55
C ASP A 403 26.46 7.34 7.64
N ALA A 404 26.19 6.95 8.88
CA ALA A 404 26.99 7.28 10.06
C ALA A 404 28.46 6.86 9.94
N LYS A 405 28.78 5.83 9.14
CA LYS A 405 30.17 5.44 8.83
C LYS A 405 30.93 6.55 8.10
N ASN A 406 30.22 7.42 7.38
CA ASN A 406 30.76 8.55 6.65
C ASN A 406 30.47 9.90 7.33
N GLY A 407 30.04 9.89 8.60
CA GLY A 407 29.67 11.08 9.36
C GLY A 407 28.22 11.55 9.16
N GLY A 408 27.38 10.76 8.48
CA GLY A 408 25.95 10.98 8.39
C GLY A 408 25.19 10.66 9.68
N LYS A 409 23.86 10.76 9.63
CA LYS A 409 23.00 10.61 10.83
C LYS A 409 22.46 9.19 11.02
N TYR A 410 22.53 8.34 9.99
CA TYR A 410 21.81 7.08 9.96
C TYR A 410 22.75 5.90 10.12
N LEU A 411 22.41 5.00 11.03
CA LEU A 411 22.90 3.64 10.92
C LEU A 411 22.12 2.96 9.77
N VAL A 412 22.86 2.49 8.76
CA VAL A 412 22.28 1.87 7.56
C VAL A 412 22.37 0.35 7.66
N ALA A 413 21.22 -0.32 7.50
CA ALA A 413 21.09 -1.77 7.39
C ALA A 413 20.47 -2.10 6.02
N GLU A 414 21.10 -3.00 5.27
CA GLU A 414 20.71 -3.30 3.89
C GLU A 414 20.53 -4.80 3.68
N THR A 415 19.83 -5.20 2.61
CA THR A 415 19.78 -6.60 2.18
C THR A 415 21.19 -7.17 2.03
N ASN A 416 21.44 -8.31 2.67
CA ASN A 416 22.65 -9.09 2.48
C ASN A 416 22.29 -10.58 2.39
N ILE A 417 22.38 -11.15 1.19
CA ILE A 417 22.06 -12.56 0.95
C ILE A 417 22.97 -13.45 1.81
N GLY A 418 22.37 -14.39 2.55
CA GLY A 418 23.07 -15.25 3.51
C GLY A 418 23.16 -14.69 4.93
N THR A 419 22.58 -13.52 5.19
CA THR A 419 22.33 -13.00 6.55
C THR A 419 20.83 -12.91 6.78
N ASN A 420 20.35 -13.29 7.96
CA ASN A 420 18.95 -13.08 8.31
C ASN A 420 18.64 -11.57 8.40
N GLY A 421 17.75 -11.08 7.53
CA GLY A 421 17.44 -9.65 7.41
C GLY A 421 16.78 -9.06 8.65
N GLY A 422 15.89 -9.84 9.29
CA GLY A 422 15.23 -9.46 10.54
C GLY A 422 16.23 -9.29 11.69
N GLU A 423 17.11 -10.26 11.91
CA GLU A 423 18.15 -10.18 12.95
C GLU A 423 19.13 -9.03 12.70
N ALA A 424 19.55 -8.84 11.44
CA ALA A 424 20.43 -7.75 11.06
C ALA A 424 19.77 -6.39 11.34
N LEU A 425 18.49 -6.22 10.99
CA LEU A 425 17.74 -4.99 11.26
C LEU A 425 17.61 -4.71 12.75
N GLN A 426 17.27 -5.73 13.55
CA GLN A 426 17.12 -5.58 15.00
C GLN A 426 18.44 -5.20 15.67
N LYS A 427 19.54 -5.83 15.26
CA LYS A 427 20.88 -5.45 15.73
C LYS A 427 21.22 -4.00 15.38
N ALA A 428 20.90 -3.58 14.16
CA ALA A 428 21.10 -2.21 13.71
C ALA A 428 20.24 -1.23 14.54
N ALA A 429 18.96 -1.53 14.75
CA ALA A 429 18.07 -0.71 15.57
C ALA A 429 18.59 -0.53 17.00
N ALA A 430 19.04 -1.61 17.65
CA ALA A 430 19.62 -1.55 18.99
C ALA A 430 20.91 -0.68 19.03
N GLU A 431 21.77 -0.84 18.03
CA GLU A 431 22.98 -0.02 17.90
C GLU A 431 22.65 1.46 17.69
N ALA A 432 21.72 1.76 16.77
CA ALA A 432 21.28 3.13 16.49
C ALA A 432 20.69 3.79 17.75
N ALA A 433 19.80 3.08 18.45
CA ALA A 433 19.20 3.54 19.70
C ALA A 433 20.26 3.86 20.76
N SER A 434 21.24 2.96 20.96
CA SER A 434 22.31 3.11 21.96
C SER A 434 23.27 4.27 21.65
N LYS A 435 23.52 4.54 20.37
CA LYS A 435 24.43 5.61 19.91
C LYS A 435 23.72 6.94 19.67
N GLY A 436 22.39 6.99 19.78
CA GLY A 436 21.60 8.18 19.46
C GLY A 436 21.59 8.51 17.96
N LEU A 437 21.79 7.51 17.10
CA LEU A 437 21.70 7.63 15.65
C LEU A 437 20.26 7.43 15.18
N ARG A 438 19.99 7.85 13.94
CA ARG A 438 18.79 7.50 13.19
C ARG A 438 18.97 6.11 12.55
N LEU A 439 17.89 5.52 12.05
CA LEU A 439 17.92 4.21 11.41
C LEU A 439 17.41 4.29 9.96
N PHE A 440 18.18 3.74 9.03
CA PHE A 440 17.74 3.46 7.67
C PHE A 440 17.84 1.96 7.39
N GLY A 441 16.70 1.30 7.16
CA GLY A 441 16.64 -0.08 6.71
C GLY A 441 16.25 -0.15 5.23
N TRP A 442 17.12 -0.66 4.37
CA TRP A 442 16.93 -0.69 2.93
C TRP A 442 16.97 -2.12 2.37
N TYR A 443 15.78 -2.64 2.07
CA TYR A 443 15.56 -4.04 1.75
C TYR A 443 15.06 -4.25 0.30
N GLY A 444 14.81 -5.49 -0.10
CA GLY A 444 14.55 -5.88 -1.50
C GLY A 444 15.81 -6.35 -2.22
N THR A 445 15.71 -6.56 -3.54
CA THR A 445 16.80 -7.01 -4.40
C THR A 445 16.77 -6.28 -5.74
N GLU A 446 17.77 -6.51 -6.61
CA GLU A 446 17.78 -5.96 -7.98
C GLU A 446 16.57 -6.37 -8.83
N LYS A 447 15.80 -7.37 -8.41
CA LYS A 447 14.63 -7.90 -9.15
C LYS A 447 13.30 -7.70 -8.44
N ILE A 448 13.33 -7.43 -7.13
CA ILE A 448 12.15 -7.40 -6.27
C ILE A 448 12.24 -6.11 -5.47
N ASP A 449 11.37 -5.17 -5.81
CA ASP A 449 11.32 -3.86 -5.19
C ASP A 449 10.38 -3.79 -3.99
N HIS A 450 9.69 -4.88 -3.64
CA HIS A 450 8.84 -5.06 -2.45
C HIS A 450 9.35 -6.22 -1.57
N LEU A 451 8.76 -6.40 -0.40
CA LEU A 451 9.01 -7.60 0.41
C LEU A 451 8.44 -8.85 -0.29
N PRO A 452 9.07 -10.02 -0.13
CA PRO A 452 8.52 -11.26 -0.67
C PRO A 452 7.06 -11.44 -0.25
N PHE A 453 6.17 -11.68 -1.21
CA PHE A 453 4.75 -11.86 -0.95
C PHE A 453 4.54 -13.06 -0.01
N ARG A 454 3.92 -12.78 1.12
CA ARG A 454 3.28 -13.79 1.96
C ARG A 454 1.94 -14.15 1.31
N THR A 455 1.63 -15.43 1.13
CA THR A 455 0.31 -15.93 0.69
C THR A 455 -0.66 -16.06 1.87
N ALA A 456 -1.95 -16.28 1.60
CA ALA A 456 -2.96 -16.35 2.65
C ALA A 456 -2.69 -17.45 3.70
N ASP A 457 -2.05 -18.55 3.32
CA ASP A 457 -1.64 -19.62 4.23
C ASP A 457 -0.32 -19.36 4.98
N GLY A 458 0.28 -18.19 4.76
CA GLY A 458 1.47 -17.71 5.45
C GLY A 458 2.81 -18.17 4.86
N ARG A 459 2.79 -18.82 3.70
CA ARG A 459 4.02 -19.19 2.98
C ARG A 459 4.49 -18.06 2.06
N PHE A 460 5.66 -18.24 1.45
CA PHE A 460 6.27 -17.32 0.49
C PHE A 460 6.39 -18.01 -0.88
N ASP A 461 5.28 -18.59 -1.34
CA ASP A 461 5.17 -19.25 -2.65
C ASP A 461 3.97 -18.68 -3.42
N PRO A 462 4.05 -17.43 -3.92
CA PRO A 462 2.93 -16.70 -4.50
C PRO A 462 2.11 -17.49 -5.51
N SER A 463 0.79 -17.30 -5.50
CA SER A 463 -0.07 -17.80 -6.58
C SER A 463 0.18 -17.01 -7.87
N PRO A 464 -0.11 -17.57 -9.06
CA PRO A 464 0.22 -16.90 -10.30
C PRO A 464 -0.74 -15.75 -10.62
N ASN A 465 -0.19 -14.71 -11.23
CA ASN A 465 -0.99 -13.60 -11.75
C ASN A 465 -1.77 -14.05 -13.00
N PRO A 466 -2.93 -13.43 -13.30
CA PRO A 466 -3.71 -13.76 -14.48
C PRO A 466 -2.92 -13.68 -15.77
N ALA A 467 -3.04 -14.73 -16.57
CA ALA A 467 -2.42 -14.82 -17.88
C ALA A 467 -2.85 -13.65 -18.79
N ARG A 468 -1.87 -12.99 -19.40
CA ARG A 468 -2.14 -12.19 -20.61
C ARG A 468 -2.52 -13.16 -21.74
N LEU A 469 -3.45 -12.77 -22.61
CA LEU A 469 -3.96 -13.63 -23.70
C LEU A 469 -2.80 -14.34 -24.44
N GLY A 470 -2.77 -15.67 -24.40
CA GLY A 470 -1.76 -16.50 -25.07
C GLY A 470 -0.45 -16.76 -24.32
N LYS A 471 -0.31 -16.34 -23.04
CA LYS A 471 0.83 -16.68 -22.18
C LYS A 471 0.40 -17.54 -20.99
N PRO A 472 1.25 -18.44 -20.47
CA PRO A 472 0.94 -19.14 -19.23
C PRO A 472 0.90 -18.14 -18.05
N PRO A 473 0.08 -18.39 -17.03
CA PRO A 473 0.09 -17.61 -15.80
C PRO A 473 1.44 -17.81 -15.10
N VAL A 474 2.01 -16.73 -14.55
CA VAL A 474 3.34 -16.74 -13.93
C VAL A 474 3.21 -16.32 -12.46
N ALA A 475 3.75 -17.16 -11.59
CA ALA A 475 3.96 -16.85 -10.19
C ALA A 475 5.35 -16.24 -10.00
N GLU A 476 5.46 -15.31 -9.07
CA GLU A 476 6.74 -14.91 -8.54
C GLU A 476 7.35 -16.06 -7.73
N SER A 477 8.67 -16.13 -7.68
CA SER A 477 9.39 -17.18 -6.96
C SER A 477 10.60 -16.61 -6.24
N TYR A 478 10.81 -17.06 -5.01
CA TYR A 478 11.92 -16.65 -4.18
C TYR A 478 12.76 -17.87 -3.79
N THR A 479 14.07 -17.69 -3.71
CA THR A 479 14.94 -18.66 -3.06
C THR A 479 14.81 -18.54 -1.54
N PRO A 480 15.09 -19.61 -0.76
CA PRO A 480 15.11 -19.52 0.70
C PRO A 480 16.08 -18.45 1.23
N ALA A 481 17.20 -18.24 0.55
CA ALA A 481 18.20 -17.24 0.93
C ALA A 481 17.72 -15.80 0.66
N GLU A 482 16.94 -15.59 -0.41
CA GLU A 482 16.27 -14.31 -0.63
C GLU A 482 15.26 -14.04 0.48
N ILE A 483 14.36 -14.98 0.78
CA ILE A 483 13.36 -14.82 1.86
C ILE A 483 14.04 -14.52 3.20
N ASP A 484 15.06 -15.30 3.59
CA ASP A 484 15.76 -15.12 4.87
C ASP A 484 16.47 -13.76 4.97
N SER A 485 16.93 -13.20 3.84
CA SER A 485 17.60 -11.90 3.80
C SER A 485 16.68 -10.69 3.98
N GLN A 486 15.36 -10.90 4.03
CA GLN A 486 14.37 -9.84 4.17
C GLN A 486 13.74 -9.87 5.58
N PRO A 487 13.58 -8.72 6.24
CA PRO A 487 12.77 -8.64 7.44
C PRO A 487 11.28 -8.69 7.07
N THR A 488 10.47 -9.22 7.98
CA THR A 488 9.00 -9.06 7.90
C THR A 488 8.58 -7.64 8.29
N LEU A 489 7.40 -7.20 7.85
CA LEU A 489 6.84 -5.89 8.24
C LEU A 489 6.70 -5.74 9.77
N ALA A 490 6.39 -6.83 10.48
CA ALA A 490 6.39 -6.88 11.94
C ALA A 490 7.77 -6.62 12.55
N GLN A 491 8.83 -7.25 12.02
CA GLN A 491 10.20 -7.01 12.46
C GLN A 491 10.68 -5.59 12.12
N MET A 492 10.27 -5.03 10.98
CA MET A 492 10.55 -3.62 10.66
C MET A 492 9.88 -2.68 11.68
N THR A 493 8.64 -2.99 12.06
CA THR A 493 7.88 -2.22 13.07
C THR A 493 8.56 -2.27 14.45
N ASP A 494 8.98 -3.45 14.89
CA ASP A 494 9.74 -3.60 16.16
C ASP A 494 11.06 -2.80 16.12
N ALA A 495 11.78 -2.80 14.99
CA ALA A 495 13.02 -2.06 14.83
C ALA A 495 12.81 -0.54 14.88
N ALA A 496 11.74 -0.04 14.25
CA ALA A 496 11.37 1.37 14.34
C ALA A 496 11.07 1.79 15.77
N LEU A 497 10.29 0.97 16.50
CA LEU A 497 9.96 1.21 17.90
C LEU A 497 11.21 1.21 18.79
N ALA A 498 12.17 0.31 18.57
CA ALA A 498 13.41 0.27 19.33
C ALA A 498 14.21 1.60 19.26
N VAL A 499 14.09 2.34 18.16
CA VAL A 499 14.78 3.63 17.95
C VAL A 499 13.95 4.83 18.43
N LEU A 500 12.65 4.84 18.11
CA LEU A 500 11.75 5.97 18.39
C LEU A 500 11.28 6.01 19.85
N ALA A 501 10.96 4.85 20.44
CA ALA A 501 10.28 4.72 21.72
C ALA A 501 11.22 4.78 22.92
N LYS A 502 12.07 5.80 22.98
CA LYS A 502 12.88 6.09 24.18
C LYS A 502 11.99 6.61 25.32
N PRO A 503 12.37 6.42 26.59
CA PRO A 503 11.61 6.98 27.72
C PRO A 503 11.32 8.48 27.52
N ASP A 504 10.06 8.87 27.76
CA ASP A 504 9.53 10.24 27.60
C ASP A 504 9.56 10.83 26.17
N GLN A 505 10.06 10.09 25.18
CA GLN A 505 10.12 10.56 23.79
C GLN A 505 8.77 10.40 23.11
N LYS A 506 8.17 11.52 22.71
CA LYS A 506 6.99 11.53 21.85
C LYS A 506 7.36 11.16 20.42
N PHE A 507 6.52 10.42 19.72
CA PHE A 507 6.78 10.06 18.33
C PHE A 507 5.53 9.83 17.49
N ILE A 508 5.69 10.00 16.18
CA ILE A 508 4.73 9.60 15.16
C ILE A 508 5.38 8.53 14.27
N LEU A 509 4.65 7.44 14.02
CA LEU A 509 5.11 6.32 13.20
C LEU A 509 4.04 5.93 12.18
N PHE A 510 4.43 5.95 10.91
CA PHE A 510 3.66 5.39 9.81
C PHE A 510 4.15 3.98 9.49
N VAL A 511 3.24 3.02 9.37
CA VAL A 511 3.53 1.63 8.98
C VAL A 511 2.60 1.22 7.85
N GLU A 512 3.16 0.74 6.75
CA GLU A 512 2.41 0.44 5.54
C GLU A 512 2.59 -1.03 5.10
N SER A 513 1.47 -1.69 4.80
CA SER A 513 1.45 -2.86 3.93
C SER A 513 1.09 -2.42 2.51
N GLY A 514 2.10 -1.95 1.77
CA GLY A 514 1.90 -1.35 0.44
C GLY A 514 1.73 -2.40 -0.67
N ASP A 515 2.19 -3.61 -0.39
CA ASP A 515 2.12 -4.77 -1.28
C ASP A 515 0.70 -5.32 -1.47
N VAL A 516 -0.28 -4.90 -0.63
CA VAL A 516 -1.70 -5.18 -0.86
C VAL A 516 -2.15 -4.60 -2.21
N ASP A 517 -1.81 -3.35 -2.50
CA ASP A 517 -2.14 -2.69 -3.77
C ASP A 517 -1.45 -3.34 -4.97
N PHE A 518 -0.18 -3.70 -4.83
CA PHE A 518 0.57 -4.38 -5.90
C PHE A 518 -0.08 -5.71 -6.27
N ALA A 519 -0.54 -6.47 -5.28
CA ALA A 519 -1.27 -7.71 -5.51
C ALA A 519 -2.65 -7.47 -6.15
N LEU A 520 -3.37 -6.42 -5.74
CA LEU A 520 -4.69 -6.09 -6.29
C LEU A 520 -4.62 -5.55 -7.72
N HIS A 521 -3.60 -4.75 -8.06
CA HIS A 521 -3.29 -4.37 -9.44
C HIS A 521 -3.00 -5.59 -10.32
N ALA A 522 -2.36 -6.61 -9.75
CA ALA A 522 -2.15 -7.88 -10.41
C ALA A 522 -3.40 -8.77 -10.46
N ASN A 523 -4.56 -8.33 -9.93
CA ASN A 523 -5.78 -9.12 -9.75
C ASN A 523 -5.49 -10.46 -9.05
N ASN A 524 -4.69 -10.41 -7.97
CA ASN A 524 -4.23 -11.56 -7.21
C ASN A 524 -4.70 -11.46 -5.75
N LEU A 525 -5.83 -12.12 -5.44
CA LEU A 525 -6.45 -12.03 -4.12
C LEU A 525 -5.69 -12.83 -3.06
N ASP A 526 -5.04 -13.94 -3.41
CA ASP A 526 -4.24 -14.74 -2.47
C ASP A 526 -3.05 -13.95 -1.92
N ASN A 527 -2.29 -13.29 -2.81
CA ASN A 527 -1.19 -12.42 -2.40
C ASN A 527 -1.70 -11.20 -1.62
N ALA A 528 -2.82 -10.59 -2.03
CA ALA A 528 -3.39 -9.45 -1.34
C ALA A 528 -3.82 -9.80 0.09
N VAL A 529 -4.48 -10.95 0.28
CA VAL A 529 -4.88 -11.44 1.62
C VAL A 529 -3.67 -11.74 2.49
N GLY A 530 -2.63 -12.36 1.95
CA GLY A 530 -1.41 -12.61 2.71
C GLY A 530 -0.65 -11.33 3.10
N ALA A 531 -0.65 -10.31 2.24
CA ALA A 531 -0.15 -8.97 2.57
C ALA A 531 -1.00 -8.31 3.69
N VAL A 532 -2.33 -8.43 3.66
CA VAL A 532 -3.19 -7.98 4.78
C VAL A 532 -2.79 -8.64 6.10
N TYR A 533 -2.41 -9.93 6.10
CA TYR A 533 -1.93 -10.60 7.31
C TYR A 533 -0.55 -10.10 7.76
N SER A 534 0.33 -9.71 6.84
CA SER A 534 1.61 -9.06 7.17
C SER A 534 1.38 -7.71 7.88
N GLY A 535 0.46 -6.88 7.39
CA GLY A 535 0.07 -5.63 8.06
C GLY A 535 -0.62 -5.86 9.40
N GLU A 536 -1.48 -6.88 9.51
CA GLU A 536 -2.06 -7.30 10.78
C GLU A 536 -0.98 -7.68 11.82
N ASP A 537 0.04 -8.44 11.42
CA ASP A 537 1.11 -8.83 12.34
C ASP A 537 1.90 -7.61 12.82
N ALA A 538 2.10 -6.58 11.98
CA ALA A 538 2.65 -5.30 12.41
C ALA A 538 1.75 -4.57 13.43
N ILE A 539 0.42 -4.57 13.23
CA ILE A 539 -0.54 -4.01 14.20
C ILE A 539 -0.44 -4.73 15.55
N LYS A 540 -0.28 -6.05 15.56
CA LYS A 540 -0.07 -6.82 16.81
C LYS A 540 1.20 -6.38 17.53
N ARG A 541 2.27 -6.01 16.82
CA ARG A 541 3.50 -5.46 17.42
C ARG A 541 3.24 -4.10 18.07
N ILE A 542 2.51 -3.22 17.38
CA ILE A 542 2.10 -1.91 17.92
C ILE A 542 1.25 -2.09 19.17
N ILE A 543 0.19 -2.90 19.12
CA ILE A 543 -0.68 -3.18 20.28
C ILE A 543 0.14 -3.73 21.44
N HIS A 544 1.02 -4.70 21.19
CA HIS A 544 1.88 -5.27 22.22
C HIS A 544 2.80 -4.21 22.86
N TRP A 545 3.39 -3.33 22.06
CA TRP A 545 4.20 -2.22 22.57
C TRP A 545 3.35 -1.25 23.41
N VAL A 546 2.15 -0.88 22.95
CA VAL A 546 1.26 0.01 23.71
C VAL A 546 0.90 -0.59 25.06
N GLU A 547 0.55 -1.87 25.11
CA GLU A 547 0.12 -2.57 26.33
C GLU A 547 1.28 -2.84 27.31
N THR A 548 2.54 -2.81 26.86
CA THR A 548 3.69 -3.18 27.69
C THR A 548 4.64 -2.03 27.99
N GLN A 549 4.67 -1.00 27.14
CA GLN A 549 5.61 0.13 27.23
C GLN A 549 4.91 1.51 27.23
N SER A 550 3.59 1.56 26.98
CA SER A 550 2.78 2.79 26.98
C SER A 550 1.40 2.49 27.59
N ASN A 551 0.34 3.14 27.10
CA ASN A 551 -1.08 2.89 27.37
C ASN A 551 -1.96 3.64 26.36
N TRP A 552 -3.26 3.36 26.33
CA TRP A 552 -4.23 4.01 25.42
C TRP A 552 -4.65 5.43 25.81
N ASP A 553 -4.21 5.96 26.96
CA ASP A 553 -4.36 7.39 27.28
C ASP A 553 -3.25 8.23 26.63
N ASP A 554 -2.05 7.67 26.46
CA ASP A 554 -0.90 8.34 25.83
C ASP A 554 -0.71 7.98 24.36
N THR A 555 -1.44 7.00 23.83
CA THR A 555 -1.29 6.52 22.45
C THR A 555 -2.59 6.61 21.65
N MET A 556 -2.49 7.05 20.39
CA MET A 556 -3.51 6.86 19.37
C MET A 556 -2.99 5.92 18.27
N LEU A 557 -3.85 5.02 17.79
CA LEU A 557 -3.63 4.22 16.58
C LEU A 557 -4.77 4.45 15.60
N LEU A 558 -4.44 4.85 14.37
CA LEU A 558 -5.34 4.92 13.24
C LEU A 558 -4.98 3.82 12.24
N VAL A 559 -5.95 3.00 11.86
CA VAL A 559 -5.80 1.96 10.83
C VAL A 559 -6.76 2.27 9.70
N SER A 560 -6.25 2.46 8.48
CA SER A 560 -7.08 2.70 7.30
C SER A 560 -6.35 2.29 6.02
N SER A 561 -6.86 2.77 4.89
CA SER A 561 -6.34 2.54 3.55
C SER A 561 -6.39 3.85 2.78
N ASP A 562 -5.63 3.94 1.70
CA ASP A 562 -5.68 5.05 0.77
C ASP A 562 -6.89 5.01 -0.16
N HIS A 563 -7.22 3.84 -0.68
CA HIS A 563 -8.27 3.63 -1.66
C HIS A 563 -8.63 2.16 -1.80
N GLY A 564 -9.73 1.88 -2.49
CA GLY A 564 -10.10 0.50 -2.84
C GLY A 564 -9.69 0.08 -4.23
N HIS A 565 -9.62 -1.23 -4.47
CA HIS A 565 -9.67 -1.81 -5.82
C HIS A 565 -11.07 -2.32 -6.15
N TYR A 566 -11.41 -2.41 -7.43
CA TYR A 566 -12.74 -2.91 -7.82
C TYR A 566 -12.84 -4.45 -7.74
N MET A 567 -12.44 -5.05 -6.62
CA MET A 567 -12.64 -6.48 -6.34
C MET A 567 -14.06 -6.72 -5.85
N VAL A 568 -14.75 -7.72 -6.39
CA VAL A 568 -16.13 -8.06 -6.03
C VAL A 568 -16.16 -9.50 -5.56
N LEU A 569 -16.70 -9.72 -4.35
CA LEU A 569 -16.96 -11.04 -3.81
C LEU A 569 -18.39 -11.47 -4.16
N ASP A 570 -18.54 -12.28 -5.21
CA ASP A 570 -19.84 -12.73 -5.73
C ASP A 570 -20.49 -13.79 -4.82
N ASP A 571 -19.67 -14.70 -4.26
CA ASP A 571 -20.11 -15.76 -3.36
C ASP A 571 -19.18 -15.88 -2.14
N PRO A 572 -19.43 -15.15 -1.04
CA PRO A 572 -18.59 -15.21 0.15
C PRO A 572 -18.43 -16.61 0.76
N GLN A 573 -19.41 -17.52 0.58
CA GLN A 573 -19.32 -18.90 1.08
C GLN A 573 -18.28 -19.72 0.32
N GLY A 574 -18.03 -19.38 -0.95
CA GLY A 574 -17.05 -20.07 -1.80
C GLY A 574 -15.59 -19.92 -1.34
N LEU A 575 -15.31 -18.96 -0.45
CA LEU A 575 -14.00 -18.77 0.20
C LEU A 575 -13.78 -19.69 1.41
N LEU A 576 -14.82 -20.32 1.95
CA LEU A 576 -14.67 -21.21 3.10
C LEU A 576 -13.82 -22.43 2.74
N ALA A 577 -12.89 -22.78 3.63
CA ALA A 577 -12.15 -24.03 3.52
C ALA A 577 -13.13 -25.22 3.71
N PRO A 578 -12.94 -26.33 2.97
CA PRO A 578 -13.74 -27.54 3.16
C PRO A 578 -13.71 -27.99 4.63
N ALA A 579 -14.84 -28.51 5.14
CA ALA A 579 -14.86 -29.13 6.46
C ALA A 579 -13.89 -30.32 6.49
N LYS A 580 -12.95 -30.29 7.44
CA LYS A 580 -11.96 -31.37 7.65
C LYS A 580 -12.56 -32.61 8.28
#